data_AF-A0A7S3D558-F1
#
_entry.id   AF-A0A7S3D558-F1
#
_cell.length_a   1.000
_cell.length_b   1.000
_cell.length_c   1.000
_cell.angle_alpha   90.00
_cell.angle_beta   90.00
_cell.angle_gamma   90.00
#
_symmetry.space_group_name_H-M   'P 1'
#
loop_
_entity.id
_entity.type
_entity.pdbx_description
1 polymer ?
#
loop_
_entity_poly.entity_id
_entity_poly.type
_entity_poly.pdbx_seq_one_letter_code
_entity_poly.pdbx_strand_id
1 'polypeptide(L)'
;FAFDPIMLASILVFSALFGVVAADHVDYHSERTHLVDVVGKNFLFRGNNPLNATSFVYDDLLADFQAAAQKEGSVSVPSDIYLIDISLLNEVTESKDIHMEMSFFEENPDKGEFKLKPIYGDLISPLAYPASLRTFLAKTLPDWQHDRTPQRIEEIRQILETQGDRPVAVYLHCEAGTDRTGQVVGDYMLKYGQPPLNQSLAAVLNVDDHIISRDIRTLSRYGLEWFCWYLKEGEGRDIDCSN
;
A
#
# COMPACT_ATOMS: atom_id res chain seq x y z
N PHE A 1 -9.88 32.42 -62.59
CA PHE A 1 -8.59 32.64 -61.89
C PHE A 1 -8.70 33.90 -61.06
N ALA A 2 -8.99 33.72 -59.77
CA ALA A 2 -8.79 34.70 -58.72
C ALA A 2 -8.66 33.89 -57.43
N PHE A 3 -7.45 33.85 -56.88
CA PHE A 3 -7.16 33.21 -55.59
C PHE A 3 -7.49 34.22 -54.49
N ASP A 4 -8.27 33.80 -53.50
CA ASP A 4 -8.60 34.59 -52.32
C ASP A 4 -7.57 34.27 -51.21
N PRO A 5 -6.76 35.24 -50.73
CA PRO A 5 -5.65 35.00 -49.84
C PRO A 5 -5.99 35.38 -48.40
N ILE A 6 -6.86 34.62 -47.72
CA ILE A 6 -7.05 34.75 -46.26
C ILE A 6 -7.26 33.35 -45.65
N MET A 7 -6.17 32.58 -45.51
CA MET A 7 -6.07 31.55 -44.49
C MET A 7 -5.01 31.99 -43.49
N LEU A 8 -5.41 32.93 -42.63
CA LEU A 8 -4.65 33.35 -41.47
C LEU A 8 -4.78 32.28 -40.38
N ALA A 9 -3.64 31.64 -40.14
CA ALA A 9 -3.25 30.87 -38.97
C ALA A 9 -4.18 31.01 -37.75
N SER A 10 -4.89 29.92 -37.42
CA SER A 10 -5.47 29.69 -36.10
C SER A 10 -4.67 28.58 -35.41
N ILE A 11 -3.44 28.90 -34.99
CA ILE A 11 -2.72 28.09 -34.01
C ILE A 11 -3.31 28.51 -32.65
N LEU A 12 -4.35 27.80 -32.22
CA LEU A 12 -4.80 27.84 -30.83
C LEU A 12 -3.74 27.16 -29.98
N VAL A 13 -2.87 27.98 -29.39
CA VAL A 13 -1.99 27.57 -28.29
C VAL A 13 -2.89 27.29 -27.08
N PHE A 14 -3.31 26.02 -26.94
CA PHE A 14 -3.89 25.52 -25.70
C PHE A 14 -2.74 25.38 -24.68
N SER A 15 -2.31 26.51 -24.11
CA SER A 15 -1.53 26.51 -22.87
C SER A 15 -2.49 26.15 -21.74
N ALA A 16 -2.73 24.86 -21.56
CA ALA A 16 -3.31 24.35 -20.34
C ALA A 16 -2.36 24.74 -19.21
N LEU A 17 -2.77 25.71 -18.38
CA LEU A 17 -2.23 25.91 -17.04
C LEU A 17 -2.48 24.62 -16.25
N PHE A 18 -1.59 23.65 -16.39
CA PHE A 18 -1.39 22.64 -15.37
C PHE A 18 -0.63 23.35 -14.25
N GLY A 19 -1.36 24.01 -13.37
CA GLY A 19 -0.82 24.36 -12.06
C GLY A 19 -0.36 23.06 -11.43
N VAL A 20 0.95 22.90 -11.26
CA VAL A 20 1.52 21.83 -10.46
C VAL A 20 1.01 22.08 -9.04
N VAL A 21 -0.05 21.40 -8.65
CA VAL A 21 -0.45 21.31 -7.26
C VAL A 21 0.67 20.53 -6.60
N ALA A 22 1.54 21.23 -5.87
CA ALA A 22 2.46 20.54 -4.97
C ALA A 22 1.58 19.72 -4.02
N ALA A 23 1.79 18.40 -3.98
CA ALA A 23 1.17 17.59 -2.96
C ALA A 23 1.66 18.13 -1.61
N ASP A 24 0.75 18.62 -0.78
CA ASP A 24 1.08 19.00 0.59
C ASP A 24 1.50 17.74 1.34
N HIS A 25 2.74 17.76 1.84
CA HIS A 25 3.29 16.71 2.70
C HIS A 25 2.40 16.50 3.94
N VAL A 26 2.05 15.25 4.21
CA VAL A 26 1.34 14.85 5.42
C VAL A 26 2.36 14.40 6.46
N ASP A 27 2.41 15.11 7.60
CA ASP A 27 3.28 14.72 8.70
C ASP A 27 2.95 13.32 9.25
N TYR A 28 3.95 12.67 9.84
CA TYR A 28 3.80 11.39 10.53
C TYR A 28 2.78 11.47 11.67
N HIS A 29 1.96 10.43 11.79
CA HIS A 29 0.85 10.33 12.73
C HIS A 29 0.88 8.98 13.45
N SER A 30 1.35 8.98 14.70
CA SER A 30 1.54 7.77 15.50
C SER A 30 0.27 6.93 15.67
N GLU A 31 -0.91 7.57 15.67
CA GLU A 31 -2.19 6.88 15.80
C GLU A 31 -2.54 5.97 14.63
N ARG A 32 -1.81 6.07 13.51
CA ARG A 32 -2.01 5.25 12.30
C ARG A 32 -1.07 4.06 12.24
N THR A 33 -0.13 3.94 13.17
CA THR A 33 0.81 2.83 13.24
C THR A 33 0.15 1.64 13.96
N HIS A 34 -0.01 0.53 13.24
CA HIS A 34 -0.67 -0.67 13.76
C HIS A 34 0.13 -1.93 13.44
N LEU A 35 0.06 -2.90 14.34
CA LEU A 35 0.59 -4.24 14.15
C LEU A 35 -0.39 -5.04 13.27
N VAL A 36 0.13 -5.62 12.18
CA VAL A 36 -0.64 -6.42 11.23
C VAL A 36 -0.43 -7.91 11.47
N ASP A 37 0.83 -8.35 11.61
CA ASP A 37 1.17 -9.77 11.80
C ASP A 37 2.50 -9.93 12.55
N VAL A 38 2.70 -11.11 13.14
CA VAL A 38 3.93 -11.53 13.81
C VAL A 38 4.27 -12.95 13.36
N VAL A 39 5.45 -13.11 12.76
CA VAL A 39 5.95 -14.39 12.26
C VAL A 39 7.30 -14.70 12.89
N GLY A 40 7.31 -15.61 13.86
CA GLY A 40 8.50 -15.88 14.65
C GLY A 40 8.93 -14.63 15.42
N LYS A 41 10.07 -14.06 15.07
CA LYS A 41 10.58 -12.78 15.63
C LYS A 41 10.40 -11.58 14.71
N ASN A 42 9.75 -11.75 13.57
CA ASN A 42 9.56 -10.69 12.59
C ASN A 42 8.15 -10.10 12.69
N PHE A 43 8.03 -8.81 12.39
CA PHE A 43 6.82 -8.04 12.61
C PHE A 43 6.40 -7.37 11.31
N LEU A 44 5.10 -7.35 11.03
CA LEU A 44 4.52 -6.53 9.97
C LEU A 44 3.72 -5.41 10.61
N PHE A 45 4.08 -4.19 10.27
CA PHE A 45 3.37 -2.98 10.67
C PHE A 45 2.80 -2.27 9.45
N ARG A 46 1.74 -1.49 9.68
CA ARG A 46 1.21 -0.52 8.73
C ARG A 46 1.25 0.88 9.34
N GLY A 47 1.25 1.90 8.49
CA GLY A 47 0.97 3.27 8.93
C GLY A 47 1.07 4.29 7.82
N ASN A 48 1.21 5.57 8.18
CA ASN A 48 1.36 6.66 7.21
C ASN A 48 2.84 7.01 6.97
N ASN A 49 3.08 7.98 6.09
CA ASN A 49 4.42 8.41 5.72
C ASN A 49 5.28 8.69 6.97
N PRO A 50 6.42 8.01 7.20
CA PRO A 50 7.24 8.15 8.39
C PRO A 50 8.16 9.38 8.31
N LEU A 51 7.62 10.49 7.83
CA LEU A 51 8.32 11.75 7.62
C LEU A 51 7.66 12.86 8.41
N ASN A 52 8.49 13.77 8.91
CA ASN A 52 8.05 15.11 9.28
C ASN A 52 8.50 16.09 8.20
N ALA A 53 8.18 17.38 8.37
CA ALA A 53 8.55 18.44 7.43
C ALA A 53 10.01 18.43 6.90
N THR A 54 10.95 17.81 7.62
CA THR A 54 12.38 17.85 7.27
C THR A 54 13.10 16.49 7.23
N SER A 55 12.52 15.40 7.73
CA SER A 55 13.29 14.18 8.01
C SER A 55 12.43 12.94 8.26
N PHE A 56 13.06 11.78 8.11
CA PHE A 56 12.52 10.49 8.54
C PHE A 56 12.52 10.36 10.07
N VAL A 57 11.37 9.96 10.65
CA VAL A 57 11.14 9.93 12.10
C VAL A 57 11.43 8.55 12.72
N TYR A 58 12.65 8.05 12.54
CA TYR A 58 13.00 6.67 12.91
C TYR A 58 12.75 6.32 14.38
N ASP A 59 13.17 7.19 15.30
CA ASP A 59 13.08 6.91 16.74
C ASP A 59 11.62 6.93 17.23
N ASP A 60 10.82 7.88 16.72
CA ASP A 60 9.38 7.95 17.01
C ASP A 60 8.64 6.73 16.45
N LEU A 61 8.96 6.35 15.21
CA LEU A 61 8.39 5.16 14.57
C LEU A 61 8.69 3.88 15.36
N LEU A 62 9.92 3.72 15.87
CA LEU A 62 10.30 2.55 16.66
C LEU A 62 9.59 2.50 18.02
N ALA A 63 9.36 3.67 18.64
CA ALA A 63 8.56 3.76 19.86
C ALA A 63 7.10 3.36 19.58
N ASP A 64 6.54 3.76 18.44
CA ASP A 64 5.18 3.40 18.05
C ASP A 64 5.04 1.93 17.69
N PHE A 65 6.07 1.29 17.12
CA PHE A 65 6.07 -0.18 16.94
C PHE A 65 5.95 -0.91 18.26
N GLN A 66 6.69 -0.48 19.29
CA GLN A 66 6.59 -1.07 20.62
C GLN A 66 5.19 -0.87 21.21
N ALA A 67 4.62 0.33 21.07
CA ALA A 67 3.28 0.64 21.56
C ALA A 67 2.20 -0.18 20.85
N ALA A 68 2.22 -0.24 19.52
CA ALA A 68 1.27 -0.99 18.71
C ALA A 68 1.36 -2.49 18.97
N ALA A 69 2.57 -3.06 18.98
CA ALA A 69 2.79 -4.47 19.25
C ALA A 69 2.31 -4.90 20.64
N GLN A 70 2.53 -4.06 21.65
CA GLN A 70 2.06 -4.32 23.00
C GLN A 70 0.53 -4.21 23.10
N LYS A 71 -0.07 -3.21 22.46
CA LYS A 71 -1.52 -2.95 22.50
C LYS A 71 -2.32 -3.99 21.74
N GLU A 72 -1.85 -4.40 20.57
CA GLU A 72 -2.63 -5.17 19.59
C GLU A 72 -2.25 -6.65 19.56
N GLY A 73 -0.98 -6.96 19.80
CA GLY A 73 -0.48 -8.34 19.82
C GLY A 73 -0.15 -8.88 21.21
N SER A 74 -0.09 -8.02 22.24
CA SER A 74 0.50 -8.37 23.55
C SER A 74 1.92 -8.95 23.43
N VAL A 75 2.70 -8.44 22.46
CA VAL A 75 4.09 -8.84 22.21
C VAL A 75 5.03 -7.65 22.31
N SER A 76 6.30 -7.93 22.60
CA SER A 76 7.36 -6.91 22.69
C SER A 76 8.22 -6.89 21.44
N VAL A 77 8.44 -5.71 20.87
CA VAL A 77 9.43 -5.49 19.79
C VAL A 77 10.81 -5.30 20.43
N PRO A 78 11.84 -6.06 20.04
CA PRO A 78 13.20 -5.86 20.52
C PRO A 78 13.73 -4.47 20.13
N SER A 79 14.62 -3.90 20.94
CA SER A 79 15.23 -2.60 20.62
C SER A 79 16.21 -2.65 19.45
N ASP A 80 16.81 -3.81 19.20
CA ASP A 80 17.65 -4.06 18.03
C ASP A 80 16.85 -4.83 16.98
N ILE A 81 16.34 -4.09 16.00
CA ILE A 81 15.65 -4.62 14.84
C ILE A 81 16.29 -4.09 13.55
N TYR A 82 16.03 -4.77 12.44
CA TYR A 82 16.28 -4.26 11.10
C TYR A 82 14.96 -3.82 10.47
N LEU A 83 14.84 -2.55 10.10
CA LEU A 83 13.63 -1.99 9.49
C LEU A 83 13.66 -2.17 7.96
N ILE A 84 12.64 -2.80 7.40
CA ILE A 84 12.38 -2.78 5.97
C ILE A 84 11.20 -1.86 5.73
N ASP A 85 11.49 -0.66 5.24
CA ASP A 85 10.50 0.36 4.94
C ASP A 85 9.99 0.18 3.51
N ILE A 86 8.71 -0.20 3.37
CA ILE A 86 8.07 -0.47 2.09
C ILE A 86 7.09 0.65 1.77
N SER A 87 7.55 1.57 0.93
CA SER A 87 6.81 2.74 0.50
C SER A 87 5.93 2.43 -0.70
N LEU A 88 4.63 2.68 -0.57
CA LEU A 88 3.64 2.50 -1.63
C LEU A 88 3.40 3.81 -2.42
N LEU A 89 4.28 4.80 -2.23
CA LEU A 89 4.23 6.10 -2.87
C LEU A 89 4.47 6.02 -4.39
N ASN A 90 4.00 7.04 -5.11
CA ASN A 90 4.15 7.17 -6.55
C ASN A 90 5.22 8.24 -6.86
N GLU A 91 6.29 7.83 -7.55
CA GLU A 91 7.40 8.71 -7.93
C GLU A 91 6.97 10.00 -8.63
N VAL A 92 5.90 9.97 -9.42
CA VAL A 92 5.46 11.12 -10.21
C VAL A 92 4.95 12.25 -9.32
N THR A 93 4.27 11.91 -8.23
CA THR A 93 3.56 12.89 -7.37
C THR A 93 4.20 13.07 -6.01
N GLU A 94 4.97 12.09 -5.54
CA GLU A 94 5.48 11.98 -4.16
C GLU A 94 7.01 11.80 -4.14
N SER A 95 7.70 12.23 -5.21
CA SER A 95 9.15 12.05 -5.34
C SER A 95 9.94 12.63 -4.16
N LYS A 96 9.56 13.80 -3.64
CA LYS A 96 10.30 14.44 -2.54
C LYS A 96 10.39 13.51 -1.32
N ASP A 97 9.29 12.89 -0.97
CA ASP A 97 9.17 12.06 0.23
C ASP A 97 9.95 10.75 0.05
N ILE A 98 9.80 10.12 -1.12
CA ILE A 98 10.60 8.98 -1.56
C ILE A 98 12.10 9.25 -1.45
N HIS A 99 12.57 10.44 -1.88
CA HIS A 99 13.99 10.77 -1.79
C HIS A 99 14.44 10.97 -0.33
N MET A 100 13.60 11.52 0.55
CA MET A 100 13.95 11.68 1.97
C MET A 100 14.08 10.33 2.68
N GLU A 101 13.14 9.40 2.44
CA GLU A 101 13.21 8.03 2.95
C GLU A 101 14.46 7.30 2.43
N MET A 102 14.67 7.34 1.11
CA MET A 102 15.83 6.71 0.47
C MET A 102 17.16 7.26 1.03
N SER A 103 17.31 8.58 1.13
CA SER A 103 18.52 9.19 1.69
C SER A 103 18.75 8.80 3.16
N PHE A 104 17.70 8.68 3.97
CA PHE A 104 17.85 8.22 5.35
C PHE A 104 18.47 6.82 5.42
N PHE A 105 17.98 5.85 4.64
CA PHE A 105 18.49 4.48 4.67
C PHE A 105 19.85 4.33 3.98
N GLU A 106 20.17 5.16 2.98
CA GLU A 106 21.52 5.23 2.42
C GLU A 106 22.55 5.72 3.45
N GLU A 107 22.18 6.68 4.29
CA GLU A 107 23.03 7.21 5.36
C GLU A 107 23.06 6.32 6.61
N ASN A 108 22.06 5.44 6.80
CA ASN A 108 21.89 4.58 7.98
C ASN A 108 21.65 3.09 7.61
N PRO A 109 22.56 2.45 6.85
CA PRO A 109 22.33 1.09 6.32
C PRO A 109 22.29 0.00 7.41
N ASP A 110 22.76 0.28 8.62
CA ASP A 110 22.68 -0.62 9.78
C ASP A 110 21.29 -0.66 10.42
N LYS A 111 20.48 0.39 10.20
CA LYS A 111 19.11 0.51 10.73
C LYS A 111 18.08 -0.22 9.87
N GLY A 112 18.32 -0.34 8.57
CA GLY A 112 17.32 -0.89 7.66
C GLY A 112 17.62 -0.73 6.18
N GLU A 113 16.57 -0.87 5.38
CA GLU A 113 16.55 -0.60 3.94
C GLU A 113 15.20 -0.02 3.49
N PHE A 114 15.24 0.75 2.40
CA PHE A 114 14.08 1.33 1.73
C PHE A 114 13.69 0.50 0.50
N LYS A 115 12.39 0.26 0.31
CA LYS A 115 11.83 -0.43 -0.86
C LYS A 115 10.63 0.33 -1.41
N LEU A 116 10.83 0.96 -2.56
CA LEU A 116 9.74 1.56 -3.30
C LEU A 116 8.93 0.48 -4.05
N LYS A 117 7.64 0.39 -3.72
CA LYS A 117 6.67 -0.58 -4.26
C LYS A 117 5.35 0.15 -4.53
N PRO A 118 5.27 0.99 -5.59
CA PRO A 118 4.08 1.81 -5.85
C PRO A 118 2.84 0.94 -6.03
N ILE A 119 1.70 1.43 -5.54
CA ILE A 119 0.37 0.84 -5.73
C ILE A 119 -0.53 1.89 -6.35
N TYR A 120 -1.21 1.52 -7.43
CA TYR A 120 -2.12 2.40 -8.15
C TYR A 120 -3.59 2.01 -7.91
N GLY A 121 -3.84 0.75 -7.54
CA GLY A 121 -5.16 0.15 -7.50
C GLY A 121 -5.64 -0.24 -8.89
N ASP A 122 -6.91 -0.65 -8.96
CA ASP A 122 -7.55 -1.08 -10.20
C ASP A 122 -8.62 -0.08 -10.65
N LEU A 123 -8.79 0.07 -11.97
CA LEU A 123 -9.69 1.08 -12.55
C LEU A 123 -11.17 0.66 -12.51
N ILE A 124 -11.45 -0.64 -12.46
CA ILE A 124 -12.79 -1.19 -12.63
C ILE A 124 -13.03 -2.28 -11.58
N SER A 125 -14.14 -2.18 -10.84
CA SER A 125 -14.54 -3.21 -9.90
C SER A 125 -14.76 -4.56 -10.61
N PRO A 126 -14.38 -5.69 -9.99
CA PRO A 126 -14.72 -7.00 -10.51
C PRO A 126 -16.23 -7.19 -10.71
N LEU A 127 -17.09 -6.52 -9.91
CA LEU A 127 -18.55 -6.62 -10.04
C LEU A 127 -19.11 -5.94 -11.29
N ALA A 128 -18.32 -5.11 -11.98
CA ALA A 128 -18.71 -4.53 -13.27
C ALA A 128 -18.64 -5.55 -14.44
N TYR A 129 -18.00 -6.69 -14.23
CA TYR A 129 -17.83 -7.73 -15.26
C TYR A 129 -18.86 -8.87 -15.11
N PRO A 130 -19.32 -9.48 -16.22
CA PRO A 130 -20.07 -10.72 -16.18
C PRO A 130 -19.29 -11.83 -15.45
N ALA A 131 -19.99 -12.71 -14.74
CA ALA A 131 -19.37 -13.70 -13.86
C ALA A 131 -18.29 -14.56 -14.54
N SER A 132 -18.50 -15.02 -15.78
CA SER A 132 -17.52 -15.82 -16.52
C SER A 132 -16.23 -15.05 -16.81
N LEU A 133 -16.33 -13.78 -17.20
CA LEU A 133 -15.17 -12.93 -17.45
C LEU A 133 -14.47 -12.54 -16.14
N ARG A 134 -15.24 -12.24 -15.08
CA ARG A 134 -14.68 -12.00 -13.75
C ARG A 134 -13.87 -13.18 -13.25
N THR A 135 -14.40 -14.41 -13.32
CA THR A 135 -13.66 -15.63 -12.94
C THR A 135 -12.40 -15.80 -13.77
N PHE A 136 -12.45 -15.56 -15.09
CA PHE A 136 -11.27 -15.63 -15.95
C PHE A 136 -10.19 -14.61 -15.53
N LEU A 137 -10.56 -13.34 -15.39
CA LEU A 137 -9.65 -12.26 -14.99
C LEU A 137 -9.10 -12.48 -13.59
N ALA A 138 -9.92 -12.94 -12.65
CA ALA A 138 -9.48 -13.26 -11.30
C ALA A 138 -8.42 -14.38 -11.31
N LYS A 139 -8.64 -15.45 -12.07
CA LYS A 139 -7.67 -16.56 -12.19
C LYS A 139 -6.35 -16.15 -12.82
N THR A 140 -6.35 -15.14 -13.69
CA THR A 140 -5.16 -14.63 -14.37
C THR A 140 -4.68 -13.29 -13.81
N LEU A 141 -5.17 -12.88 -12.63
CA LEU A 141 -4.78 -11.62 -11.96
C LEU A 141 -3.26 -11.40 -11.93
N PRO A 142 -2.41 -12.40 -11.60
CA PRO A 142 -0.95 -12.25 -11.59
C PRO A 142 -0.35 -11.84 -12.94
N ASP A 143 -1.03 -12.10 -14.06
CA ASP A 143 -0.52 -11.90 -15.42
C ASP A 143 -0.82 -10.50 -15.97
N TRP A 144 -1.92 -9.87 -15.55
CA TRP A 144 -2.38 -8.60 -16.13
C TRP A 144 -2.41 -7.44 -15.15
N GLN A 145 -2.51 -7.69 -13.84
CA GLN A 145 -2.60 -6.60 -12.86
C GLN A 145 -1.27 -5.85 -12.77
N HIS A 146 -1.33 -4.52 -12.92
CA HIS A 146 -0.15 -3.68 -12.90
C HIS A 146 0.58 -3.73 -11.55
N ASP A 147 -0.18 -3.68 -10.45
CA ASP A 147 0.35 -3.69 -9.08
C ASP A 147 1.01 -5.02 -8.70
N ARG A 148 0.68 -6.11 -9.41
CA ARG A 148 1.15 -7.48 -9.11
C ARG A 148 0.92 -7.84 -7.65
N THR A 149 -0.28 -7.58 -7.13
CA THR A 149 -0.55 -7.77 -5.70
C THR A 149 -0.34 -9.22 -5.25
N PRO A 150 -0.68 -10.28 -6.01
CA PRO A 150 -0.36 -11.65 -5.61
C PRO A 150 1.11 -11.88 -5.32
N GLN A 151 2.01 -11.45 -6.20
CA GLN A 151 3.44 -11.59 -5.99
C GLN A 151 3.92 -10.74 -4.82
N ARG A 152 3.39 -9.53 -4.65
CA ARG A 152 3.79 -8.61 -3.57
C ARG A 152 3.44 -9.15 -2.19
N ILE A 153 2.25 -9.74 -2.04
CA ILE A 153 1.83 -10.36 -0.78
C ILE A 153 2.70 -11.57 -0.43
N GLU A 154 3.08 -12.37 -1.42
CA GLU A 154 4.06 -13.45 -1.23
C GLU A 154 5.45 -12.91 -0.83
N GLU A 155 5.94 -11.85 -1.49
CA GLU A 155 7.22 -11.22 -1.15
C GLU A 155 7.24 -10.74 0.32
N ILE A 156 6.18 -10.06 0.77
CA ILE A 156 6.05 -9.60 2.15
C ILE A 156 6.04 -10.79 3.11
N ARG A 157 5.26 -11.84 2.81
CA ARG A 157 5.21 -13.04 3.65
C ARG A 157 6.57 -13.72 3.75
N GLN A 158 7.26 -13.84 2.62
CA GLN A 158 8.59 -14.46 2.57
C GLN A 158 9.61 -13.69 3.40
N ILE A 159 9.57 -12.35 3.40
CA ILE A 159 10.42 -11.52 4.28
C ILE A 159 10.17 -11.88 5.75
N LEU A 160 8.89 -11.96 6.17
CA LEU A 160 8.52 -12.28 7.55
C LEU A 160 8.90 -13.71 7.95
N GLU A 161 8.83 -14.66 7.03
CA GLU A 161 9.21 -16.05 7.29
C GLU A 161 10.73 -16.27 7.31
N THR A 162 11.49 -15.44 6.58
CA THR A 162 12.96 -15.53 6.53
C THR A 162 13.57 -15.11 7.87
N GLN A 163 14.09 -16.11 8.60
CA GLN A 163 14.75 -15.86 9.89
C GLN A 163 16.21 -15.46 9.67
N GLY A 164 16.57 -14.26 10.12
CA GLY A 164 17.97 -13.79 10.18
C GLY A 164 18.54 -13.82 11.60
N ASP A 165 19.69 -13.20 11.82
CA ASP A 165 20.25 -13.02 13.17
C ASP A 165 19.50 -11.94 13.96
N ARG A 166 19.07 -10.87 13.28
CA ARG A 166 18.29 -9.76 13.84
C ARG A 166 16.79 -9.93 13.54
N PRO A 167 15.88 -9.58 14.48
CA PRO A 167 14.46 -9.38 14.18
C PRO A 167 14.28 -8.36 13.06
N VAL A 168 13.29 -8.58 12.18
CA VAL A 168 12.91 -7.64 11.12
C VAL A 168 11.56 -7.01 11.46
N ALA A 169 11.45 -5.69 11.33
CA ALA A 169 10.16 -5.02 11.23
C ALA A 169 9.95 -4.57 9.79
N VAL A 170 8.87 -5.02 9.16
CA VAL A 170 8.43 -4.53 7.86
C VAL A 170 7.39 -3.44 8.12
N TYR A 171 7.61 -2.24 7.58
CA TYR A 171 6.64 -1.14 7.69
C TYR A 171 6.06 -0.85 6.31
N LEU A 172 4.77 -1.10 6.14
CA LEU A 172 4.03 -0.78 4.92
C LEU A 172 3.33 0.55 5.09
N HIS A 173 3.61 1.51 4.20
CA HIS A 173 2.96 2.81 4.27
C HIS A 173 2.67 3.42 2.91
N CYS A 174 1.78 4.40 2.93
CA CYS A 174 1.60 5.38 1.88
C CYS A 174 1.40 6.74 2.56
N GLU A 175 1.11 7.78 1.80
CA GLU A 175 1.05 9.14 2.34
C GLU A 175 0.20 9.28 3.62
N ALA A 176 -1.08 8.90 3.53
CA ALA A 176 -2.00 8.96 4.66
C ALA A 176 -2.10 7.64 5.46
N GLY A 177 -1.42 6.57 5.02
CA GLY A 177 -1.49 5.25 5.64
C GLY A 177 -2.83 4.51 5.54
N THR A 178 -3.65 4.86 4.55
CA THR A 178 -5.07 4.43 4.47
C THR A 178 -5.42 3.84 3.12
N ASP A 179 -5.29 4.59 2.03
CA ASP A 179 -5.71 4.09 0.71
C ASP A 179 -4.87 2.89 0.20
N ARG A 180 -3.68 3.15 -0.31
CA ARG A 180 -2.79 2.10 -0.85
C ARG A 180 -2.33 1.13 0.23
N THR A 181 -2.12 1.66 1.44
CA THR A 181 -1.77 0.83 2.60
C THR A 181 -2.92 -0.11 2.96
N GLY A 182 -4.15 0.38 2.99
CA GLY A 182 -5.34 -0.43 3.26
C GLY A 182 -5.57 -1.51 2.22
N GLN A 183 -5.29 -1.23 0.95
CA GLN A 183 -5.30 -2.25 -0.10
C GLN A 183 -4.29 -3.36 0.19
N VAL A 184 -3.00 -3.04 0.32
CA VAL A 184 -1.95 -4.07 0.47
C VAL A 184 -2.06 -4.82 1.80
N VAL A 185 -2.34 -4.11 2.90
CA VAL A 185 -2.56 -4.74 4.19
C VAL A 185 -3.83 -5.59 4.16
N GLY A 186 -4.88 -5.11 3.50
CA GLY A 186 -6.11 -5.87 3.32
C GLY A 186 -5.89 -7.15 2.53
N ASP A 187 -5.15 -7.07 1.42
CA ASP A 187 -4.73 -8.22 0.62
C ASP A 187 -3.96 -9.23 1.50
N TYR A 188 -3.00 -8.74 2.29
CA TYR A 188 -2.26 -9.58 3.24
C TYR A 188 -3.18 -10.27 4.25
N MET A 189 -4.09 -9.52 4.87
CA MET A 189 -5.05 -10.03 5.87
C MET A 189 -6.01 -11.06 5.27
N LEU A 190 -6.50 -10.85 4.04
CA LEU A 190 -7.33 -11.83 3.34
C LEU A 190 -6.55 -13.14 3.13
N LYS A 191 -5.25 -13.05 2.82
CA LYS A 191 -4.42 -14.23 2.54
C LYS A 191 -3.95 -14.97 3.79
N TYR A 192 -3.36 -14.24 4.73
CA TYR A 192 -2.60 -14.77 5.86
C TYR A 192 -3.19 -14.47 7.22
N GLY A 193 -4.21 -13.61 7.29
CA GLY A 193 -4.87 -13.26 8.54
C GLY A 193 -5.59 -14.45 9.19
N GLN A 194 -6.15 -14.20 10.36
CA GLN A 194 -7.04 -15.13 11.05
C GLN A 194 -8.50 -14.78 10.79
N PRO A 195 -9.45 -15.72 10.93
CA PRO A 195 -10.87 -15.38 10.86
C PRO A 195 -11.24 -14.25 11.83
N PRO A 196 -12.10 -13.29 11.43
CA PRO A 196 -12.83 -13.26 10.16
C PRO A 196 -12.06 -12.65 8.98
N LEU A 197 -10.86 -12.12 9.19
CA LEU A 197 -10.11 -11.34 8.19
C LEU A 197 -9.72 -12.16 6.96
N ASN A 198 -9.41 -13.45 7.13
CA ASN A 198 -9.07 -14.33 6.01
C ASN A 198 -10.30 -14.97 5.32
N GLN A 199 -11.52 -14.56 5.70
CA GLN A 199 -12.78 -15.12 5.24
C GLN A 199 -13.72 -14.08 4.62
N SER A 200 -13.52 -12.78 4.86
CA SER A 200 -14.47 -11.75 4.42
C SER A 200 -13.77 -10.46 4.02
N LEU A 201 -14.03 -10.02 2.80
CA LEU A 201 -13.66 -8.69 2.31
C LEU A 201 -14.24 -7.58 3.20
N ALA A 202 -15.51 -7.71 3.61
CA ALA A 202 -16.15 -6.73 4.48
C ALA A 202 -15.46 -6.63 5.85
N ALA A 203 -15.00 -7.74 6.42
CA ALA A 203 -14.25 -7.72 7.68
C ALA A 203 -12.92 -6.96 7.54
N VAL A 204 -12.23 -7.13 6.42
CA VAL A 204 -10.97 -6.43 6.12
C VAL A 204 -11.20 -4.94 5.86
N LEU A 205 -12.20 -4.57 5.05
CA LEU A 205 -12.57 -3.18 4.82
C LEU A 205 -12.91 -2.47 6.13
N ASN A 206 -13.65 -3.14 7.01
CA ASN A 206 -13.98 -2.59 8.32
C ASN A 206 -12.73 -2.30 9.17
N VAL A 207 -11.63 -3.05 9.05
CA VAL A 207 -10.38 -2.70 9.74
C VAL A 207 -9.82 -1.38 9.20
N ASP A 208 -9.82 -1.20 7.89
CA ASP A 208 -9.26 0.00 7.24
C ASP A 208 -10.06 1.27 7.53
N ASP A 209 -11.40 1.17 7.48
CA ASP A 209 -12.32 2.28 7.73
C ASP A 209 -12.25 2.83 9.18
N HIS A 210 -11.60 2.11 10.09
CA HIS A 210 -11.37 2.54 11.47
C HIS A 210 -10.01 3.21 11.70
N ILE A 211 -9.09 3.20 10.72
CA ILE A 211 -7.78 3.86 10.82
C ILE A 211 -7.95 5.38 10.75
N ILE A 212 -8.66 5.83 9.73
CA ILE A 212 -9.24 7.17 9.66
C ILE A 212 -10.70 6.96 9.29
N SER A 213 -11.62 7.71 9.89
CA SER A 213 -13.07 7.49 9.74
C SER A 213 -13.60 7.88 8.35
N ARG A 214 -13.09 7.24 7.30
CA ARG A 214 -13.53 7.31 5.91
C ARG A 214 -13.18 6.03 5.17
N ASP A 215 -13.93 5.76 4.12
CA ASP A 215 -13.67 4.64 3.22
C ASP A 215 -12.32 4.79 2.50
N ILE A 216 -11.70 3.64 2.24
CA ILE A 216 -10.60 3.50 1.28
C ILE A 216 -10.99 4.04 -0.10
N ARG A 217 -10.06 4.75 -0.77
CA ARG A 217 -10.30 5.28 -2.13
C ARG A 217 -10.68 4.17 -3.10
N THR A 218 -11.58 4.51 -4.01
CA THR A 218 -12.20 3.60 -4.98
C THR A 218 -11.21 2.72 -5.76
N LEU A 219 -10.10 3.27 -6.26
CA LEU A 219 -9.13 2.48 -7.02
C LEU A 219 -8.45 1.42 -6.14
N SER A 220 -8.09 1.79 -4.91
CA SER A 220 -7.52 0.88 -3.93
C SER A 220 -8.53 -0.16 -3.47
N ARG A 221 -9.80 0.23 -3.30
CA ARG A 221 -10.91 -0.70 -3.05
C ARG A 221 -11.03 -1.73 -4.16
N TYR A 222 -11.00 -1.31 -5.42
CA TYR A 222 -11.11 -2.23 -6.55
C TYR A 222 -9.92 -3.18 -6.63
N GLY A 223 -8.71 -2.72 -6.29
CA GLY A 223 -7.54 -3.59 -6.18
C GLY A 223 -7.71 -4.69 -5.14
N LEU A 224 -8.19 -4.32 -3.95
CA LEU A 224 -8.50 -5.26 -2.87
C LEU A 224 -9.64 -6.22 -3.23
N GLU A 225 -10.69 -5.72 -3.91
CA GLU A 225 -11.78 -6.56 -4.43
C GLU A 225 -11.25 -7.60 -5.42
N TRP A 226 -10.42 -7.20 -6.39
CA TRP A 226 -9.83 -8.11 -7.36
C TRP A 226 -8.98 -9.18 -6.69
N PHE A 227 -8.21 -8.80 -5.68
CA PHE A 227 -7.41 -9.75 -4.92
C PHE A 227 -8.27 -10.78 -4.17
N CYS A 228 -9.38 -10.36 -3.55
CA CYS A 228 -10.33 -11.29 -2.96
C CYS A 228 -10.86 -12.29 -4.00
N TRP A 229 -11.26 -11.81 -5.18
CA TRP A 229 -11.72 -12.69 -6.26
C TRP A 229 -10.61 -13.62 -6.76
N TYR A 230 -9.35 -13.19 -6.80
CA TYR A 230 -8.22 -14.07 -7.09
C TYR A 230 -8.07 -15.19 -6.06
N LEU A 231 -8.15 -14.88 -4.76
CA LEU A 231 -8.12 -15.90 -3.71
C LEU A 231 -9.29 -16.90 -3.88
N LYS A 232 -10.49 -16.40 -4.17
CA LYS A 232 -11.68 -17.23 -4.35
C LYS A 232 -11.60 -18.13 -5.59
N GLU A 233 -11.33 -17.54 -6.75
CA GLU A 233 -11.43 -18.19 -8.05
C GLU A 233 -10.11 -18.79 -8.53
N GLY A 234 -8.99 -18.10 -8.27
CA GLY A 234 -7.63 -18.48 -8.63
C GLY A 234 -7.05 -19.53 -7.70
N GLU A 235 -7.11 -19.28 -6.39
CA GLU A 235 -6.59 -20.21 -5.37
C GLU A 235 -7.64 -21.18 -4.83
N GLY A 236 -8.93 -21.02 -5.20
CA GLY A 236 -10.01 -21.92 -4.79
C GLY A 236 -10.38 -21.80 -3.31
N ARG A 237 -10.15 -20.64 -2.68
CA ARG A 237 -10.42 -20.43 -1.26
C ARG A 237 -11.90 -20.16 -1.00
N ASP A 238 -12.39 -20.63 0.14
CA ASP A 238 -13.73 -20.31 0.65
C ASP A 238 -13.71 -18.95 1.35
N ILE A 239 -13.87 -17.89 0.56
CA ILE A 239 -13.83 -16.49 1.00
C ILE A 239 -15.03 -15.72 0.44
N ASP A 240 -15.59 -14.83 1.26
CA ASP A 240 -16.66 -13.92 0.89
C ASP A 240 -16.10 -12.61 0.32
N CYS A 241 -16.31 -12.41 -0.97
CA CYS A 241 -15.92 -11.19 -1.69
C CYS A 241 -17.12 -10.28 -2.01
N SER A 242 -18.28 -10.53 -1.38
CA SER A 242 -19.36 -9.57 -1.39
C SER A 242 -19.05 -8.40 -0.44
N ASN A 243 -19.49 -7.20 -0.84
CA ASN A 243 -19.39 -6.00 -0.02
C ASN A 243 -20.78 -5.47 0.30
#